data_AF-A0A3C0IE08-F1
#
_entry.id   AF-A0A3C0IE08-F1
#
_cell.length_a   1.000
_cell.length_b   1.000
_cell.length_c   1.000
_cell.angle_alpha   90.00
_cell.angle_beta   90.00
_cell.angle_gamma   90.00
#
_symmetry.space_group_name_H-M   'P 1'
#
loop_
_entity.id
_entity.type
_entity.pdbx_description
1 polymer ?
#
loop_
_entity_poly.entity_id
_entity_poly.type
_entity_poly.pdbx_seq_one_letter_code
_entity_poly.pdbx_strand_id
1 'polypeptide(L)'
;MINMRPNWNLNLIVPLLGFVVLGGFLFISQPALDYSLCPQCDGHQYLAAYRYFKGETNVYQVNFPFHSRVAVPWLAAQFSFGDAATHFKTIQLIFGCLTCVLLWALWTRLGVTLPQRSLLAGFF
;
A
#
# COMPACT_ATOMS: atom_id res chain seq x y z
N MET A 1 10.76 36.01 20.59
CA MET A 1 10.58 35.22 19.34
C MET A 1 10.92 33.78 19.66
N ILE A 2 9.94 32.87 19.66
CA ILE A 2 10.17 31.45 19.95
C ILE A 2 10.70 30.81 18.67
N ASN A 3 11.97 30.43 18.67
CA ASN A 3 12.63 29.78 17.55
C ASN A 3 12.21 28.30 17.51
N MET A 4 11.10 28.01 16.84
CA MET A 4 10.68 26.64 16.54
C MET A 4 11.54 26.10 15.39
N ARG A 5 12.73 25.58 15.69
CA ARG A 5 13.43 24.75 14.71
C ARG A 5 12.75 23.38 14.65
N PRO A 6 12.29 22.93 13.48
CA PRO A 6 11.70 21.60 13.35
C PRO A 6 12.75 20.53 13.67
N ASN A 7 12.49 19.73 14.71
CA ASN A 7 13.22 18.50 15.00
C ASN A 7 12.83 17.45 13.96
N TRP A 8 13.44 17.53 12.78
CA TRP A 8 13.36 16.48 11.79
C TRP A 8 14.16 15.28 12.30
N ASN A 9 13.47 14.28 12.82
CA ASN A 9 14.10 13.04 13.25
C ASN A 9 14.55 12.26 12.00
N LEU A 10 15.79 12.51 11.56
CA LEU A 10 16.38 11.93 10.35
C LEU A 10 16.34 10.39 10.35
N ASN A 11 16.34 9.77 11.54
CA ASN A 11 16.21 8.32 11.70
C ASN A 11 14.88 7.76 11.18
N LEU A 12 13.85 8.60 11.06
CA LEU A 12 12.52 8.23 10.58
C LEU A 12 12.36 8.54 9.09
N ILE A 13 13.02 9.59 8.61
CA ILE A 13 12.88 10.12 7.24
C ILE A 13 13.64 9.26 6.23
N VAL A 14 14.85 8.84 6.56
CA VAL A 14 15.73 8.06 5.67
C VAL A 14 15.12 6.68 5.31
N PRO A 15 14.67 5.84 6.26
CA PRO A 15 14.06 4.56 5.91
C PRO A 15 12.75 4.74 5.14
N LEU A 16 11.95 5.75 5.50
CA LEU A 16 10.67 6.04 4.84
C LEU A 16 10.86 6.43 3.37
N LEU A 17 11.86 7.28 3.07
CA LEU A 17 12.26 7.59 1.69
C LEU A 17 12.77 6.35 0.94
N GLY A 18 13.61 5.53 1.58
CA GLY A 18 14.09 4.28 0.98
C GLY A 18 12.95 3.33 0.60
N PHE A 19 11.96 3.16 1.48
CA PHE A 19 10.78 2.33 1.21
C PHE A 19 9.87 2.92 0.14
N VAL A 20 9.69 4.24 0.10
CA VAL A 20 8.90 4.89 -0.96
C VAL A 20 9.58 4.74 -2.32
N VAL A 21 10.90 4.88 -2.39
CA VAL A 21 11.66 4.73 -3.64
C VAL A 21 11.66 3.27 -4.11
N LEU A 22 11.97 2.31 -3.24
CA LEU A 22 11.96 0.89 -3.59
C LEU A 22 10.54 0.40 -3.92
N GLY A 23 9.55 0.79 -3.10
CA GLY A 23 8.15 0.47 -3.33
C GLY A 23 7.63 1.08 -4.63
N GLY A 24 8.00 2.33 -4.93
CA GLY A 24 7.68 3.00 -6.19
C GLY A 24 8.34 2.34 -7.40
N PHE A 25 9.59 1.88 -7.27
CA PHE A 25 10.26 1.11 -8.32
C PHE A 25 9.53 -0.21 -8.60
N LEU A 26 9.21 -0.97 -7.55
CA LEU A 26 8.44 -2.22 -7.68
C LEU A 26 7.03 -1.98 -8.23
N PHE A 27 6.40 -0.85 -7.89
CA PHE A 27 5.09 -0.45 -8.42
C PHE A 27 5.11 -0.30 -9.95
N ILE A 28 6.17 0.29 -10.49
CA ILE A 28 6.34 0.51 -11.94
C ILE A 28 6.65 -0.81 -12.66
N SER A 29 7.46 -1.68 -12.06
CA SER A 29 7.93 -2.91 -12.70
C SER A 29 6.97 -4.11 -12.61
N GLN A 30 5.85 -3.99 -11.89
CA GLN A 30 4.89 -5.10 -11.79
C GLN A 30 4.01 -5.21 -13.03
N PRO A 31 4.08 -6.34 -13.78
CA PRO A 31 3.17 -6.58 -14.88
C PRO A 31 1.73 -6.56 -14.38
N ALA A 32 0.84 -5.93 -15.12
CA ALA A 32 -0.59 -5.98 -14.80
C ALA A 32 -1.04 -7.43 -14.93
N LEU A 33 -1.58 -7.98 -13.84
CA LEU A 33 -2.19 -9.30 -13.85
C LEU A 33 -3.43 -9.23 -14.74
N ASP A 34 -3.41 -9.95 -15.87
CA ASP A 34 -4.59 -10.10 -16.70
C ASP A 34 -5.53 -11.14 -16.06
N TYR A 35 -6.65 -10.65 -15.53
CA TYR A 35 -7.66 -11.50 -14.91
C TYR A 35 -8.66 -12.06 -15.95
N SER A 36 -8.53 -11.73 -17.25
CA SER A 36 -9.44 -12.18 -18.31
C SER A 36 -9.59 -13.71 -18.37
N LEU A 37 -8.52 -14.44 -18.04
CA LEU A 37 -8.46 -15.90 -18.13
C LEU A 37 -8.98 -16.63 -16.88
N CYS A 38 -9.33 -15.91 -15.81
CA CYS A 38 -9.70 -16.52 -14.52
C CYS A 38 -10.95 -15.85 -13.92
N PRO A 39 -12.16 -16.30 -14.28
CA PRO A 39 -13.42 -15.73 -13.79
C PRO A 39 -13.60 -15.86 -12.27
N GLN A 40 -12.96 -16.84 -11.66
CA GLN A 40 -13.02 -17.12 -10.22
C GLN A 40 -11.93 -16.40 -9.43
N CYS A 41 -11.02 -15.68 -10.09
CA CYS A 41 -9.97 -14.96 -9.38
C CYS A 41 -10.56 -13.80 -8.59
N ASP A 42 -10.03 -13.64 -7.37
CA ASP A 42 -10.40 -12.59 -6.41
C ASP A 42 -10.46 -11.20 -7.06
N GLY A 43 -9.58 -10.92 -8.03
CA GLY A 43 -9.51 -9.66 -8.77
C GLY A 43 -10.85 -9.22 -9.38
N HIS A 44 -11.65 -10.14 -9.92
CA HIS A 44 -12.99 -9.80 -10.47
C HIS A 44 -13.97 -9.37 -9.39
N GLN A 45 -13.90 -10.00 -8.21
CA GLN A 45 -14.75 -9.66 -7.07
C GLN A 45 -14.37 -8.28 -6.50
N TYR A 46 -13.07 -8.00 -6.40
CA TYR A 46 -12.56 -6.68 -6.02
C TYR A 46 -12.94 -5.61 -7.04
N LEU A 47 -12.85 -5.91 -8.34
CA LEU A 47 -13.24 -4.98 -9.40
C LEU A 47 -14.75 -4.70 -9.38
N ALA A 48 -15.59 -5.72 -9.20
CA ALA A 48 -17.04 -5.54 -9.08
C ALA A 48 -17.41 -4.65 -7.88
N ALA A 49 -16.79 -4.89 -6.71
CA ALA A 49 -16.97 -4.05 -5.54
C ALA A 49 -16.49 -2.60 -5.78
N TYR A 50 -15.33 -2.43 -6.42
CA TYR A 50 -14.78 -1.12 -6.79
C TYR A 50 -15.75 -0.35 -7.70
N ARG A 51 -16.27 -0.99 -8.76
CA ARG A 51 -17.20 -0.35 -9.70
C ARG A 51 -18.48 0.11 -9.02
N TYR A 52 -18.99 -0.68 -8.06
CA TYR A 52 -20.14 -0.29 -7.25
C TYR A 52 -19.83 0.95 -6.41
N PHE A 53 -18.72 0.96 -5.66
CA PHE A 53 -18.34 2.12 -4.85
C PHE A 53 -17.96 3.36 -5.67
N LYS A 54 -17.51 3.17 -6.92
CA LYS A 54 -17.23 4.24 -7.86
C LYS A 54 -18.51 4.87 -8.45
N GLY A 55 -19.65 4.21 -8.30
CA GLY A 55 -20.93 4.62 -8.90
C GLY A 55 -21.08 4.21 -10.37
N GLU A 56 -20.23 3.32 -10.87
CA GLU A 56 -20.32 2.81 -12.25
C GLU A 56 -21.45 1.76 -12.40
N THR A 57 -21.85 1.12 -11.31
CA THR A 57 -22.97 0.18 -11.25
C THR A 57 -23.78 0.37 -9.97
N ASN A 58 -25.09 0.19 -10.06
CA ASN A 58 -26.02 0.27 -8.93
C ASN A 58 -26.24 -1.09 -8.25
N VAL A 59 -25.64 -2.17 -8.77
CA VAL A 59 -25.83 -3.53 -8.25
C VAL A 59 -24.54 -4.05 -7.64
N TYR A 60 -24.58 -4.35 -6.34
CA TYR A 60 -23.47 -4.98 -5.63
C TYR A 60 -23.51 -6.50 -5.82
N GLN A 61 -22.79 -7.01 -6.84
CA GLN A 61 -22.68 -8.43 -7.13
C GLN A 61 -21.30 -8.97 -6.74
N VAL A 62 -21.14 -9.30 -5.46
CA VAL A 62 -19.88 -9.82 -4.91
C VAL A 62 -20.18 -11.07 -4.09
N ASN A 63 -19.48 -12.16 -4.40
CA ASN A 63 -19.69 -13.46 -3.76
C ASN A 63 -19.12 -13.51 -2.33
N PHE A 64 -19.60 -14.44 -1.52
CA PHE A 64 -18.96 -14.79 -0.24
C PHE A 64 -17.56 -15.39 -0.49
N PRO A 65 -16.50 -15.02 0.26
CA PRO A 65 -16.45 -14.16 1.45
C PRO A 65 -16.15 -12.67 1.17
N PHE A 66 -16.10 -12.24 -0.10
CA PHE A 66 -15.62 -10.90 -0.50
C PHE A 66 -16.52 -9.74 -0.08
N HIS A 67 -17.81 -9.99 0.19
CA HIS A 67 -18.73 -9.01 0.81
C HIS A 67 -18.23 -8.46 2.15
N SER A 68 -17.33 -9.18 2.86
CA SER A 68 -16.72 -8.71 4.11
C SER A 68 -15.43 -7.91 3.90
N ARG A 69 -14.86 -7.93 2.68
CA ARG A 69 -13.58 -7.31 2.34
C ARG A 69 -13.77 -6.00 1.57
N VAL A 70 -14.72 -5.18 2.01
CA VAL A 70 -15.14 -3.94 1.31
C VAL A 70 -14.16 -2.79 1.43
N ALA A 71 -13.31 -2.79 2.46
CA ALA A 71 -12.46 -1.65 2.79
C ALA A 71 -11.50 -1.27 1.65
N VAL A 72 -10.79 -2.25 1.09
CA VAL A 72 -9.81 -2.02 0.00
C VAL A 72 -10.49 -1.48 -1.27
N PRO A 73 -11.53 -2.13 -1.83
CA PRO A 73 -12.21 -1.60 -3.01
C PRO A 73 -12.89 -0.24 -2.76
N TRP A 74 -13.43 -0.01 -1.55
CA TRP A 74 -14.00 1.28 -1.19
C TRP A 74 -12.96 2.41 -1.15
N LEU A 75 -11.80 2.16 -0.53
CA LEU A 75 -10.68 3.11 -0.52
C LEU A 75 -10.15 3.38 -1.92
N ALA A 76 -9.98 2.33 -2.73
CA ALA A 76 -9.53 2.46 -4.12
C ALA A 76 -10.48 3.34 -4.94
N ALA A 77 -11.81 3.20 -4.76
CA ALA A 77 -12.80 3.99 -5.50
C ALA A 77 -12.74 5.51 -5.22
N GLN A 78 -12.11 5.94 -4.12
CA GLN A 78 -11.97 7.36 -3.79
C GLN A 78 -10.98 8.10 -4.69
N PHE A 79 -10.09 7.39 -5.39
CA PHE A 79 -9.12 8.02 -6.29
C PHE A 79 -9.78 8.46 -7.60
N SER A 80 -9.50 9.68 -8.05
CA SER A 80 -10.05 10.26 -9.28
C SER A 80 -9.12 10.14 -10.50
N PHE A 81 -7.90 9.60 -10.34
CA PHE A 81 -6.87 9.57 -11.37
C PHE A 81 -6.58 8.15 -11.87
N GLY A 82 -6.29 7.93 -13.15
CA GLY A 82 -5.92 6.60 -13.66
C GLY A 82 -7.07 5.58 -13.63
N ASP A 83 -6.72 4.30 -13.74
CA ASP A 83 -7.66 3.18 -13.81
C ASP A 83 -7.74 2.38 -12.49
N ALA A 84 -8.69 1.45 -12.41
CA ALA A 84 -8.87 0.60 -11.22
C ALA A 84 -7.57 -0.13 -10.84
N ALA A 85 -6.80 -0.62 -11.81
CA ALA A 85 -5.53 -1.28 -11.56
C ALA A 85 -4.53 -0.34 -10.86
N THR A 86 -4.42 0.90 -11.34
CA THR A 86 -3.60 1.93 -10.72
C THR A 86 -4.05 2.21 -9.28
N HIS A 87 -5.36 2.34 -9.04
CA HIS A 87 -5.90 2.59 -7.69
C HIS A 87 -5.56 1.48 -6.70
N PHE A 88 -5.76 0.23 -7.09
CA PHE A 88 -5.43 -0.92 -6.24
C PHE A 88 -3.93 -1.01 -5.94
N LYS A 89 -3.08 -0.79 -6.96
CA LYS A 89 -1.64 -0.70 -6.74
C LYS A 89 -1.29 0.45 -5.79
N THR A 90 -1.96 1.60 -5.89
CA THR A 90 -1.68 2.76 -5.02
C THR A 90 -2.06 2.47 -3.57
N ILE A 91 -3.22 1.86 -3.33
CA ILE A 91 -3.60 1.38 -1.99
C ILE A 91 -2.55 0.42 -1.45
N GLN A 92 -2.11 -0.55 -2.26
CA GLN A 92 -1.10 -1.52 -1.84
C GLN A 92 0.22 -0.84 -1.44
N LEU A 93 0.67 0.17 -2.21
CA LEU A 93 1.88 0.93 -1.89
C LEU A 93 1.72 1.71 -0.57
N ILE A 94 0.59 2.39 -0.38
CA ILE A 94 0.30 3.16 0.85
C ILE A 94 0.33 2.24 2.08
N PHE A 95 -0.39 1.12 2.05
CA PHE A 95 -0.42 0.19 3.17
C PHE A 95 0.91 -0.53 3.36
N GLY A 96 1.66 -0.82 2.29
CA GLY A 96 3.01 -1.35 2.36
C GLY A 96 3.95 -0.41 3.11
N CYS A 97 4.00 0.86 2.71
CA CYS A 97 4.78 1.89 3.39
C CYS A 97 4.35 2.05 4.85
N LEU A 98 3.04 2.13 5.12
CA LEU A 98 2.50 2.26 6.47
C LEU A 98 2.92 1.07 7.35
N THR A 99 2.86 -0.15 6.81
CA THR A 99 3.27 -1.36 7.52
C THR A 99 4.75 -1.31 7.87
N CYS A 100 5.62 -0.93 6.94
CA CYS A 100 7.05 -0.76 7.22
C CYS A 100 7.31 0.29 8.31
N VAL A 101 6.61 1.42 8.27
CA VAL A 101 6.75 2.49 9.28
C VAL A 101 6.29 2.00 10.66
N LEU A 102 5.15 1.31 10.74
CA LEU A 102 4.63 0.76 11.98
C LEU A 102 5.54 -0.34 12.54
N LEU A 103 6.07 -1.22 11.68
CA LEU A 103 7.03 -2.24 12.09
C LEU A 103 8.32 -1.61 12.63
N TRP A 104 8.84 -0.59 11.97
CA TRP A 104 10.01 0.15 12.45
C TRP A 104 9.72 0.87 13.78
N ALA A 105 8.56 1.51 13.92
CA ALA A 105 8.15 2.15 15.16
C ALA A 105 8.00 1.13 16.29
N LEU A 106 7.44 -0.04 16.02
CA LEU A 106 7.34 -1.13 16.98
C LEU A 106 8.73 -1.67 17.37
N TRP A 107 9.60 -1.86 16.38
CA TRP A 107 10.97 -2.34 16.58
C TRP A 107 11.78 -1.42 17.50
N THR A 108 11.69 -0.09 17.28
CA THR A 108 12.35 0.90 18.14
C THR A 108 11.76 0.93 19.55
N ARG A 109 10.44 0.74 19.70
CA ARG A 109 9.77 0.68 21.02
C ARG A 109 10.10 -0.58 21.80
N LEU A 110 10.32 -1.70 21.12
CA LEU A 110 10.71 -2.98 21.73
C LEU A 110 12.19 -3.00 22.17
N GLY A 111 12.97 -1.97 21.84
CA GLY A 111 14.39 -1.90 22.21
C GLY A 111 15.25 -2.96 21.51
N VAL A 112 14.75 -3.56 20.42
CA VAL A 112 15.51 -4.53 19.65
C VAL A 112 16.58 -3.76 18.88
N THR A 113 17.79 -3.69 19.42
CA THR A 113 18.92 -3.07 18.72
C THR A 113 19.40 -4.02 17.63
N LEU A 114 19.20 -3.68 16.37
CA LEU A 114 19.96 -4.31 15.29
C LEU A 114 21.43 -3.92 15.48
N PRO A 115 22.38 -4.87 15.47
CA PRO A 115 23.78 -4.51 15.43
C PRO A 115 24.01 -3.67 14.18
N GLN A 116 24.34 -2.40 14.38
CA GLN A 116 24.37 -1.32 13.38
C GLN A 116 25.27 -1.59 12.16
N ARG A 117 26.04 -2.68 12.18
CA ARG A 117 26.89 -3.17 11.09
C ARG A 117 26.19 -4.07 10.06
N SER A 118 25.03 -4.68 10.36
CA SER A 118 24.45 -5.70 9.46
C SER A 118 23.51 -5.16 8.38
N LEU A 119 22.93 -3.98 8.56
CA LEU A 119 21.98 -3.41 7.58
C LEU A 119 22.65 -2.96 6.28
N LEU A 120 23.92 -2.52 6.35
CA LEU A 120 24.71 -2.20 5.15
C LEU A 120 25.29 -3.46 4.50
N ALA A 121 25.46 -4.56 5.24
CA ALA A 121 26.03 -5.80 4.72
C ALA A 121 25.01 -6.71 4.01
N GLY A 122 23.70 -6.46 4.18
CA GLY A 122 22.64 -7.24 3.51
C GLY A 122 22.15 -6.63 2.19
N PHE A 123 22.68 -5.47 1.79
CA PHE A 123 22.28 -4.74 0.58
C PHE A 123 23.39 -4.62 -0.48
N PHE A 124 24.58 -5.19 -0.23
CA PHE A 124 25.67 -5.33 -1.19
C PHE A 124 25.95 -6.81 -1.46
#